data_AF-A0A7S0L878-F1
#
_entry.id   AF-A0A7S0L878-F1
#
_cell.length_a   1.000
_cell.length_b   1.000
_cell.length_c   1.000
_cell.angle_alpha   90.00
_cell.angle_beta   90.00
_cell.angle_gamma   90.00
#
_symmetry.space_group_name_H-M   'P 1'
#
loop_
_entity.id
_entity.type
_entity.pdbx_description
1 polymer ?
#
loop_
_entity_poly.entity_id
_entity_poly.type
_entity_poly.pdbx_seq_one_letter_code
_entity_poly.pdbx_strand_id
1 'polypeptide(L)'
;AIGARTQSDVTISHVEMHGEGASHTLDFPEGWTVVVYVRRGAVAFGAGTTSAEGPNVANTYETAYMSRLGGALQLTSQHSSLTDVLVLAGEPIGAPVAASGTMVMNDDAQVNEALRDYQAGLFGLPWDHQLADEPWASQCDDFVRRVWRR
;
A
#
# COMPACT_ATOMS: atom_id res chain seq x y z
N ALA A 1 -4.93 14.95 10.07
CA ALA A 1 -4.21 13.77 9.58
C ALA A 1 -3.11 13.42 10.58
N ILE A 2 -2.99 12.16 10.97
CA ILE A 2 -1.85 11.67 11.77
C ILE A 2 -0.77 11.31 10.75
N GLY A 3 0.32 12.07 10.70
CA GLY A 3 1.42 11.80 9.79
C GLY A 3 2.40 10.80 10.40
N ALA A 4 2.88 9.85 9.60
CA ALA A 4 4.04 9.03 9.92
C ALA A 4 5.29 9.62 9.26
N ARG A 5 6.49 9.36 9.81
CA ARG A 5 7.74 9.70 9.13
C ARG A 5 7.99 8.71 8.01
N THR A 6 8.27 9.22 6.81
CA THR A 6 8.59 8.44 5.61
C THR A 6 9.98 8.85 5.11
N GLN A 7 10.65 7.96 4.37
CA GLN A 7 11.98 8.23 3.79
C GLN A 7 11.90 8.83 2.38
N SER A 8 10.73 8.72 1.76
CA SER A 8 10.36 9.40 0.52
C SER A 8 9.00 10.07 0.72
N ASP A 9 8.62 10.95 -0.22
CA ASP A 9 7.33 11.61 -0.17
C ASP A 9 6.23 10.63 -0.61
N VAL A 10 5.43 10.17 0.36
CA VAL A 10 4.36 9.20 0.16
C VAL A 10 3.19 9.53 1.07
N THR A 11 1.98 9.30 0.56
CA THR A 11 0.71 9.36 1.27
C THR A 11 -0.01 8.03 1.11
N ILE A 12 -0.43 7.43 2.23
CA ILE A 12 -1.29 6.25 2.27
C ILE A 12 -2.55 6.65 3.02
N SER A 13 -3.66 6.69 2.30
CA SER A 13 -4.97 7.05 2.85
C SER A 13 -5.90 5.86 2.82
N HIS A 14 -6.49 5.53 3.97
CA HIS A 14 -7.62 4.61 4.06
C HIS A 14 -8.91 5.43 4.11
N VAL A 15 -9.82 5.20 3.17
CA VAL A 15 -11.06 5.96 3.02
C VAL A 15 -12.25 5.01 3.05
N GLU A 16 -13.18 5.27 3.97
CA GLU A 16 -14.46 4.58 4.07
C GLU A 16 -15.59 5.54 3.74
N MET A 17 -16.42 5.17 2.77
CA MET A 17 -17.60 5.94 2.34
C MET A 17 -18.84 5.10 2.54
N HIS A 18 -19.79 5.62 3.34
CA HIS A 18 -21.01 4.90 3.70
C HIS A 18 -22.20 5.41 2.89
N GLY A 19 -22.86 4.49 2.18
CA GLY A 19 -23.99 4.78 1.29
C GLY A 19 -23.57 5.09 -0.14
N GLU A 20 -24.52 4.93 -1.06
CA GLU A 20 -24.35 5.28 -2.47
C GLU A 20 -24.32 6.81 -2.62
N GLY A 21 -23.40 7.32 -3.45
CA GLY A 21 -23.20 8.76 -3.65
C GLY A 21 -22.37 9.47 -2.57
N ALA A 22 -22.02 8.80 -1.47
CA ALA A 22 -21.05 9.32 -0.51
C ALA A 22 -19.72 9.57 -1.22
N SER A 23 -19.12 10.75 -1.01
CA SER A 23 -17.92 11.17 -1.73
C SER A 23 -16.83 11.72 -0.82
N HIS A 24 -15.59 11.59 -1.28
CA HIS A 24 -14.41 12.13 -0.63
C HIS A 24 -13.41 12.63 -1.68
N THR A 25 -12.72 13.73 -1.39
CA THR A 25 -11.76 14.34 -2.30
C THR A 25 -10.39 14.38 -1.64
N LEU A 26 -9.37 13.98 -2.39
CA LEU A 26 -7.96 14.06 -2.02
C LEU A 26 -7.20 14.87 -3.06
N ASP A 27 -6.36 15.80 -2.63
CA ASP A 27 -5.52 16.59 -3.53
C ASP A 27 -4.10 16.06 -3.57
N PHE A 28 -3.55 15.89 -4.78
CA PHE A 28 -2.18 15.43 -4.98
C PHE A 28 -1.37 16.42 -5.82
N PRO A 29 -0.06 16.57 -5.56
CA PRO A 29 0.82 17.34 -6.42
C PRO A 29 0.91 16.75 -7.84
N GLU A 30 1.24 17.59 -8.81
CA GLU A 30 1.58 17.16 -10.16
C GLU A 30 2.82 16.23 -10.14
N GLY A 31 2.84 15.24 -11.04
CA GLY A 31 3.95 14.28 -11.17
C GLY A 31 3.88 13.09 -10.22
N TRP A 32 3.04 13.13 -9.18
CA TRP A 32 2.89 12.02 -8.23
C TRP A 32 2.23 10.80 -8.88
N THR A 33 2.73 9.61 -8.56
CA THR A 33 2.02 8.37 -8.87
C THR A 33 0.88 8.23 -7.89
N VAL A 34 -0.34 7.97 -8.38
CA VAL A 34 -1.52 7.74 -7.55
C VAL A 34 -2.21 6.46 -7.98
N VAL A 35 -2.44 5.56 -7.03
CA VAL A 35 -3.07 4.26 -7.21
C VAL A 35 -4.21 4.13 -6.20
N VAL A 36 -5.38 3.70 -6.67
CA VAL A 36 -6.53 3.41 -5.80
C VAL A 36 -6.82 1.92 -5.84
N TYR A 37 -6.85 1.28 -4.68
CA TYR A 37 -7.22 -0.11 -4.51
C TYR A 37 -8.54 -0.23 -3.77
N VAL A 38 -9.51 -0.96 -4.33
CA VAL A 38 -10.83 -1.12 -3.75
C VAL A 38 -10.87 -2.39 -2.91
N ARG A 39 -10.99 -2.26 -1.59
CA ARG A 39 -11.09 -3.40 -0.66
C ARG A 39 -12.50 -3.96 -0.58
N ARG A 40 -13.51 -3.09 -0.67
CA ARG A 40 -14.94 -3.46 -0.64
C ARG A 40 -15.79 -2.41 -1.37
N GLY A 41 -16.87 -2.85 -2.00
CA GLY A 41 -17.83 -1.98 -2.69
C GLY A 41 -17.37 -1.64 -4.11
N ALA A 42 -17.73 -0.45 -4.58
CA ALA A 42 -17.34 0.07 -5.89
C ALA A 42 -17.21 1.59 -5.81
N VAL A 43 -16.25 2.16 -6.52
CA VAL A 43 -15.94 3.59 -6.49
C VAL A 43 -15.89 4.15 -7.90
N ALA A 44 -16.56 5.28 -8.11
CA ALA A 44 -16.43 6.09 -9.31
C ALA A 44 -15.40 7.21 -9.09
N PHE A 45 -14.64 7.54 -10.14
CA PHE A 45 -13.63 8.58 -10.12
C PHE A 45 -14.08 9.82 -10.90
N GLY A 46 -13.78 11.00 -10.35
CA GLY A 46 -14.13 12.30 -10.94
C GLY A 46 -15.61 12.65 -10.79
N ALA A 47 -16.01 13.79 -11.35
CA ALA A 47 -17.36 14.36 -11.22
C ALA A 47 -18.42 13.69 -12.15
N GLY A 48 -18.35 12.38 -12.33
CA GLY A 48 -19.34 11.61 -13.10
C GLY A 48 -19.29 11.79 -14.63
N THR A 49 -18.20 12.34 -15.18
CA THR A 49 -17.99 12.39 -16.63
C THR A 49 -17.41 11.07 -17.12
N THR A 50 -18.15 10.37 -17.99
CA THR A 50 -17.66 9.20 -18.73
C THR A 50 -16.41 9.57 -19.51
N SER A 51 -15.29 8.90 -19.22
CA SER A 51 -14.09 9.01 -20.03
C SER A 51 -14.35 8.42 -21.43
N ALA A 52 -13.62 8.88 -22.44
CA ALA A 52 -13.63 8.25 -23.77
C ALA A 52 -13.27 6.75 -23.73
N GLU A 53 -12.65 6.30 -22.63
CA GLU A 53 -12.15 4.93 -22.44
C GLU A 53 -13.12 4.00 -21.65
N GLY A 54 -14.31 4.49 -21.26
CA GLY A 54 -15.33 3.68 -20.58
C GLY A 54 -15.76 4.24 -19.23
N PRO A 55 -16.55 3.46 -18.44
CA PRO A 55 -17.02 3.90 -17.13
C PRO A 55 -15.83 4.06 -16.18
N ASN A 56 -15.74 5.23 -15.54
CA ASN A 56 -14.67 5.57 -14.61
C ASN A 56 -14.96 4.97 -13.22
N VAL A 57 -15.15 3.65 -13.16
CA VAL A 57 -15.55 2.91 -11.95
C VAL A 57 -14.60 1.74 -11.72
N ALA A 58 -14.14 1.58 -10.49
CA ALA A 58 -13.43 0.38 -10.02
C ALA A 58 -14.28 -0.41 -9.03
N ASN A 59 -14.35 -1.72 -9.22
CA ASN A 59 -15.06 -2.66 -8.35
C ASN A 59 -14.14 -3.24 -7.27
N THR A 60 -14.73 -4.02 -6.37
CA THR A 60 -14.00 -4.73 -5.32
C THR A 60 -12.83 -5.56 -5.90
N TYR A 61 -11.65 -5.42 -5.30
CA TYR A 61 -10.37 -6.02 -5.68
C TYR A 61 -9.75 -5.49 -6.98
N GLU A 62 -10.33 -4.47 -7.60
CA GLU A 62 -9.72 -3.78 -8.72
C GLU A 62 -8.76 -2.68 -8.24
N THR A 63 -7.79 -2.38 -9.10
CA THR A 63 -6.82 -1.31 -8.90
C THR A 63 -6.95 -0.31 -10.04
N ALA A 64 -7.08 0.96 -9.71
CA ALA A 64 -7.11 2.05 -10.68
C ALA A 64 -5.82 2.86 -10.60
N TYR A 65 -5.19 3.09 -11.76
CA TYR A 65 -4.01 3.94 -11.90
C TYR A 65 -4.44 5.31 -12.41
N MET A 66 -4.10 6.37 -11.69
CA MET A 66 -4.47 7.72 -12.08
C MET A 66 -3.39 8.36 -12.94
N SER A 67 -3.79 9.31 -13.78
CA SER A 67 -2.84 10.18 -14.48
C SER A 67 -2.04 11.03 -13.49
N ARG A 68 -0.77 11.32 -13.80
CA ARG A 68 0.11 12.13 -12.95
C ARG A 68 -0.05 13.64 -13.16
N LEU A 69 -1.20 14.10 -13.64
CA LEU A 69 -1.49 15.52 -13.87
C LEU A 69 -1.68 16.33 -12.57
N GLY A 70 -1.77 15.64 -11.42
CA GLY A 70 -2.05 16.24 -10.13
C GLY A 70 -3.50 16.73 -9.99
N GLY A 71 -3.76 17.46 -8.90
CA GLY A 71 -5.06 18.04 -8.60
C GLY A 71 -5.98 17.14 -7.78
N ALA A 72 -7.27 17.47 -7.81
CA ALA A 72 -8.31 16.85 -7.00
C ALA A 72 -8.74 15.49 -7.54
N LEU A 73 -8.50 14.43 -6.77
CA LEU A 73 -9.08 13.11 -6.97
C LEU A 73 -10.38 13.00 -6.18
N GLN A 74 -11.52 13.09 -6.88
CA GLN A 74 -12.83 12.84 -6.29
C GLN A 74 -13.19 11.36 -6.39
N LEU A 75 -13.54 10.76 -5.26
CA LEU A 75 -14.02 9.39 -5.11
C LEU A 75 -15.50 9.43 -4.75
N THR A 76 -16.32 8.64 -5.43
CA THR A 76 -17.76 8.54 -5.14
C THR A 76 -18.19 7.08 -5.02
N SER A 77 -18.75 6.70 -3.87
CA SER A 77 -19.29 5.37 -3.61
C SER A 77 -20.40 5.01 -4.60
N GLN A 78 -20.29 3.86 -5.25
CA GLN A 78 -21.30 3.24 -6.10
C GLN A 78 -22.00 2.07 -5.38
N HIS A 79 -21.86 1.99 -4.06
CA HIS A 79 -22.35 0.86 -3.27
C HIS A 79 -23.26 1.35 -2.14
N SER A 80 -24.39 0.68 -1.94
CA SER A 80 -25.45 1.11 -1.01
C SER A 80 -25.07 1.04 0.47
N SER A 81 -24.07 0.24 0.85
CA SER A 81 -23.63 0.07 2.24
C SER A 81 -22.29 0.74 2.54
N LEU A 82 -21.18 0.10 2.16
CA LEU A 82 -19.82 0.58 2.41
C LEU A 82 -18.96 0.42 1.16
N THR A 83 -18.24 1.49 0.81
CA THR A 83 -17.10 1.48 -0.09
C THR A 83 -15.84 1.76 0.73
N ASP A 84 -14.88 0.83 0.69
CA ASP A 84 -13.63 0.84 1.46
C ASP A 84 -12.47 0.80 0.47
N VAL A 85 -11.66 1.85 0.44
CA VAL A 85 -10.56 2.01 -0.53
C VAL A 85 -9.26 2.43 0.15
N LEU A 86 -8.15 1.98 -0.43
CA LEU A 86 -6.81 2.48 -0.13
C LEU A 86 -6.35 3.38 -1.28
N VAL A 87 -5.90 4.58 -0.97
CA VAL A 87 -5.28 5.50 -1.91
C VAL A 87 -3.80 5.59 -1.58
N LEU A 88 -2.97 5.15 -2.52
CA LEU A 88 -1.52 5.12 -2.42
C LEU A 88 -0.97 6.18 -3.38
N ALA A 89 -0.33 7.21 -2.83
CA ALA A 89 0.24 8.29 -3.61
C ALA A 89 1.69 8.54 -3.22
N GLY A 90 2.55 8.91 -4.17
CA GLY A 90 3.93 9.26 -3.86
C GLY A 90 4.68 9.87 -5.03
N GLU A 91 5.71 10.64 -4.71
CA GLU A 91 6.66 11.13 -5.71
C GLU A 91 7.43 9.95 -6.33
N PRO A 92 7.51 9.84 -7.66
CA PRO A 92 8.35 8.83 -8.29
C PRO A 92 9.81 9.00 -7.88
N ILE A 93 10.43 7.95 -7.33
CA ILE A 93 11.84 7.97 -6.92
C ILE A 93 12.78 8.24 -8.11
N GLY A 94 12.38 7.86 -9.33
CA GLY A 94 13.14 8.13 -10.55
C GLY A 94 14.41 7.29 -10.73
N ALA A 95 14.71 6.37 -9.81
CA ALA A 95 15.83 5.45 -9.93
C ALA A 95 15.42 4.14 -10.64
N PRO A 96 16.34 3.44 -11.32
CA PRO A 96 16.06 2.12 -11.88
C PRO A 96 15.68 1.12 -10.79
N VAL A 97 14.92 0.09 -11.16
CA VAL A 97 14.46 -0.97 -10.25
C VAL A 97 14.89 -2.32 -10.80
N ALA A 98 15.73 -3.02 -10.04
CA ALA A 98 16.08 -4.43 -10.25
C ALA A 98 15.62 -5.22 -9.01
N ALA A 99 14.90 -6.31 -9.22
CA ALA A 99 14.30 -7.06 -8.12
C ALA A 99 14.43 -8.58 -8.32
N SER A 100 14.77 -9.28 -7.24
CA SER A 100 14.76 -10.74 -7.18
C SER A 100 14.28 -11.21 -5.80
N GLY A 101 13.09 -11.82 -5.77
CA GLY A 101 12.44 -12.26 -4.54
C GLY A 101 12.24 -11.10 -3.56
N THR A 102 12.92 -11.16 -2.42
CA THR A 102 12.84 -10.15 -1.34
C THR A 102 13.82 -8.99 -1.52
N MET A 103 14.72 -9.04 -2.51
CA MET A 103 15.76 -8.04 -2.71
C MET A 103 15.35 -7.07 -3.83
N VAL A 104 15.35 -5.77 -3.55
CA VAL A 104 15.05 -4.70 -4.51
C VAL A 104 16.18 -3.67 -4.45
N MET A 105 16.90 -3.49 -5.56
CA MET A 105 18.04 -2.58 -5.71
C MET A 105 17.93 -1.78 -7.02
N ASN A 106 18.96 -1.02 -7.39
CA ASN A 106 18.97 -0.23 -8.63
C ASN A 106 19.56 -0.97 -9.83
N ASP A 107 20.34 -2.04 -9.63
CA ASP A 107 20.86 -2.88 -10.70
C ASP A 107 21.02 -4.36 -10.29
N ASP A 108 21.21 -5.23 -11.29
CA ASP A 108 21.34 -6.69 -11.07
C ASP A 108 22.61 -7.06 -10.29
N ALA A 109 23.69 -6.27 -10.36
CA ALA A 109 24.92 -6.57 -9.64
C ALA A 109 24.71 -6.38 -8.13
N GLN A 110 24.01 -5.32 -7.73
CA GLN A 110 23.60 -5.04 -6.35
C GLN A 110 22.62 -6.11 -5.83
N VAL A 111 21.65 -6.55 -6.64
CA VAL A 111 20.76 -7.66 -6.25
C VAL A 111 21.56 -8.93 -5.97
N ASN A 112 22.52 -9.27 -6.84
CA ASN A 112 23.37 -10.44 -6.65
C ASN A 112 24.27 -10.33 -5.43
N GLU A 113 24.76 -9.13 -5.11
CA GLU A 113 25.49 -8.86 -3.86
C GLU A 113 24.61 -9.08 -2.64
N ALA A 114 23.42 -8.48 -2.59
CA ALA A 114 22.48 -8.64 -1.49
C ALA A 114 22.10 -10.12 -1.25
N LEU A 115 21.94 -10.91 -2.31
CA LEU A 115 21.69 -12.34 -2.20
C LEU A 115 22.89 -13.10 -1.63
N ARG A 116 24.12 -12.78 -2.05
CA ARG A 116 25.34 -13.39 -1.48
C ARG A 116 25.49 -13.06 -0.01
N ASP A 117 25.24 -11.81 0.37
CA ASP A 117 25.33 -11.35 1.76
C ASP A 117 24.29 -12.05 2.64
N TYR A 118 23.05 -12.20 2.14
CA TYR A 118 22.02 -12.98 2.81
C TYR A 118 22.43 -14.45 2.99
N GLN A 119 22.92 -15.09 1.93
CA GLN A 119 23.40 -16.47 1.98
C GLN A 119 24.60 -16.67 2.91
N ALA A 120 25.44 -15.64 3.04
CA ALA A 120 26.58 -15.60 3.96
C ALA A 120 26.19 -15.25 5.41
N GLY A 121 24.90 -14.97 5.68
CA GLY A 121 24.42 -14.62 7.02
C GLY A 121 24.78 -13.20 7.49
N LEU A 122 25.10 -12.29 6.57
CA LEU A 122 25.58 -10.93 6.88
C LEU A 122 24.44 -9.94 7.20
N PHE A 123 23.18 -10.34 7.03
CA PHE A 123 22.02 -9.49 7.32
C PHE A 123 21.71 -9.37 8.81
N GLY A 124 22.55 -9.98 9.65
CA GLY A 124 22.37 -10.04 11.08
C GLY A 124 21.36 -11.10 11.50
N LEU A 125 21.32 -11.33 12.81
CA LEU A 125 20.35 -12.23 13.43
C LEU A 125 19.27 -11.33 14.05
N PRO A 126 17.99 -11.50 13.68
CA PRO A 126 16.92 -10.56 14.03
C PRO A 126 16.61 -10.50 15.54
N TRP A 127 17.18 -11.40 16.34
CA TRP A 127 17.06 -11.44 17.79
C TRP A 127 18.32 -12.09 18.39
N ASP A 128 18.66 -11.72 19.63
CA ASP A 128 19.66 -12.42 20.43
C ASP A 128 19.13 -13.83 20.77
N HIS A 129 19.85 -14.88 20.39
CA HIS A 129 19.41 -16.28 20.50
C HIS A 129 19.40 -16.84 21.94
N GLN A 130 19.17 -16.01 22.95
CA GLN A 130 19.22 -16.48 24.34
C GLN A 130 17.96 -17.23 24.77
N LEU A 131 16.90 -17.23 23.96
CA LEU A 131 15.76 -18.09 24.21
C LEU A 131 16.07 -19.46 23.60
N ALA A 132 16.45 -20.42 24.46
CA ALA A 132 16.37 -21.83 24.12
C ALA A 132 14.94 -22.18 23.64
N ASP A 133 14.78 -23.33 22.98
CA ASP A 133 13.52 -23.75 22.34
C ASP A 133 12.30 -23.65 23.29
N GLU A 134 12.48 -23.98 24.57
CA GLU A 134 11.45 -23.88 25.63
C GLU A 134 11.03 -22.42 25.91
N PRO A 135 11.94 -21.50 26.27
CA PRO A 135 11.62 -20.08 26.39
C PRO A 135 10.96 -19.45 25.16
N TRP A 136 11.38 -19.84 23.94
CA TRP A 136 10.78 -19.37 22.69
C TRP A 136 9.36 -19.89 22.48
N ALA A 137 9.12 -21.19 22.70
CA ALA A 137 7.80 -21.80 22.60
C ALA A 137 6.81 -21.14 23.58
N SER A 138 7.27 -20.85 24.81
CA SER A 138 6.47 -20.15 25.81
C SER A 138 6.07 -18.73 25.37
N GLN A 139 6.98 -17.98 24.73
CA GLN A 139 6.65 -16.64 24.20
C GLN A 139 5.69 -16.68 23.02
N CYS A 140 5.83 -17.65 22.11
CA CYS A 140 4.89 -17.83 21.00
C CYS A 140 3.47 -18.13 21.53
N ASP A 141 3.35 -19.02 22.50
CA ASP A 141 2.08 -19.36 23.14
C ASP A 141 1.45 -18.16 23.85
N ASP A 142 2.27 -17.37 24.55
CA ASP A 142 1.79 -16.20 25.29
C ASP A 142 1.35 -15.08 24.33
N PHE A 143 2.08 -14.86 23.24
CA PHE A 143 1.70 -13.95 22.16
C PHE A 143 0.36 -14.34 21.54
N VAL A 144 0.16 -15.62 21.20
CA VAL A 144 -1.11 -16.13 20.65
C VAL A 144 -2.25 -15.92 21.65
N ARG A 145 -2.03 -16.20 22.94
CA ARG A 145 -3.04 -15.96 23.99
C ARG A 145 -3.41 -14.49 24.14
N ARG A 146 -2.44 -13.59 23.98
CA ARG A 146 -2.61 -12.16 24.22
C ARG A 146 -3.23 -11.41 23.03
N VAL A 147 -2.97 -11.89 21.80
CA VAL A 147 -3.42 -11.24 20.56
C VAL A 147 -4.69 -11.87 20.00
N TRP A 148 -4.87 -13.19 20.14
CA TRP A 148 -5.94 -13.93 19.45
C TRP A 148 -7.06 -14.47 20.36
N ARG A 149 -7.07 -14.16 21.67
CA ARG A 149 -8.24 -14.34 22.55
C ARG A 149 -8.92 -13.02 22.89
N ARG A 150 -9.38 -12.29 21.86
CA ARG A 150 -10.50 -11.36 21.96
C ARG A 150 -11.50 -11.68 20.86
#